data_AF-A0A0H3KUW2-F1
#
_entry.id   AF-A0A0H3KUW2-F1
#
_cell.length_a   1.000
_cell.length_b   1.000
_cell.length_c   1.000
_cell.angle_alpha   90.00
_cell.angle_beta   90.00
_cell.angle_gamma   90.00
#
_symmetry.space_group_name_H-M   'P 1'
#
loop_
_entity.id
_entity.type
_entity.pdbx_description
1 polymer ?
#
loop_
_entity_poly.entity_id
_entity_poly.type
_entity_poly.pdbx_seq_one_letter_code
_entity_poly.pdbx_strand_id
1 'polypeptide(L)'
;MTYYLREINFEAIGSPEREPAKSEKHKTIVARCLTENLDDCDILQQINDLELGDAKAALTALVKLIQVAASGLPFTNFYDEKQCHETHSFTYNHKIYKVWRLRQRDVRITFFHCEGKTVLLTHVFVKHKDKLTNKQKAMLEEQVKTYIDASTQGLVQIIESKK
;
A
#
# COMPACT_ATOMS: atom_id res chain seq x y z
N MET A 1 2.82 -18.72 11.24
CA MET A 1 3.72 -17.55 11.30
C MET A 1 2.83 -16.32 11.29
N THR A 2 3.01 -15.39 12.22
CA THR A 2 2.19 -14.18 12.31
C THR A 2 2.38 -13.31 11.07
N TYR A 3 1.30 -12.67 10.60
CA TYR A 3 1.35 -11.71 9.51
C TYR A 3 1.31 -10.29 10.08
N TYR A 4 2.49 -9.68 10.22
CA TYR A 4 2.63 -8.34 10.79
C TYR A 4 2.27 -7.28 9.75
N LEU A 5 1.36 -6.40 10.15
CA LEU A 5 0.98 -5.20 9.43
C LEU A 5 1.32 -3.98 10.28
N ARG A 6 1.84 -2.93 9.66
CA ARG A 6 2.04 -1.65 10.34
C ARG A 6 1.31 -0.54 9.63
N GLU A 7 0.72 0.36 10.39
CA GLU A 7 0.14 1.58 9.82
C GLU A 7 1.24 2.45 9.20
N ILE A 8 1.02 2.86 7.96
CA ILE A 8 1.89 3.78 7.23
C ILE A 8 1.26 5.18 7.31
N ASN A 9 1.73 5.95 8.28
CA ASN A 9 1.35 7.33 8.54
C ASN A 9 2.52 8.28 8.19
N PHE A 10 2.41 9.58 8.48
CA PHE A 10 3.48 10.55 8.19
C PHE A 10 4.75 10.28 8.99
N GLU A 11 4.62 9.89 10.26
CA GLU A 11 5.76 9.47 11.08
C GLU A 11 6.50 8.28 10.46
N ALA A 12 5.77 7.26 10.02
CA ALA A 12 6.33 6.04 9.42
C ALA A 12 7.15 6.30 8.15
N ILE A 13 6.81 7.34 7.39
CA ILE A 13 7.53 7.71 6.17
C ILE A 13 8.53 8.86 6.39
N GLY A 14 8.76 9.27 7.64
CA GLY A 14 9.65 10.38 7.99
C GLY A 14 9.21 11.74 7.45
N SER A 15 7.91 11.93 7.23
CA SER A 15 7.37 13.22 6.77
C SER A 15 7.38 14.23 7.92
N PRO A 16 7.85 15.48 7.68
CA PRO A 16 7.80 16.55 8.67
C PRO A 16 6.40 17.16 8.83
N GLU A 17 5.44 16.75 8.01
CA GLU A 17 4.06 17.24 8.07
C GLU A 17 3.33 16.70 9.30
N ARG A 18 2.29 17.43 9.76
CA ARG A 18 1.41 16.96 10.82
C ARG A 18 0.45 15.90 10.29
N GLU A 19 0.23 14.83 11.06
CA GLU A 19 -0.75 13.80 10.72
C GLU A 19 -2.13 14.40 10.40
N PRO A 20 -2.77 14.01 9.29
CA PRO A 20 -4.09 14.51 8.93
C PRO A 20 -5.14 14.03 9.93
N ALA A 21 -6.13 14.89 10.21
CA ALA A 21 -7.26 14.50 11.04
C ALA A 21 -8.06 13.37 10.33
N LYS A 22 -8.23 12.25 11.02
CA LYS A 22 -8.96 11.08 10.51
C LYS A 22 -10.46 11.30 10.65
N SER A 23 -11.20 11.21 9.55
CA SER A 23 -12.67 11.19 9.59
C SER A 23 -13.18 9.86 10.15
N GLU A 24 -14.46 9.79 10.53
CA GLU A 24 -15.07 8.52 10.98
C GLU A 24 -14.96 7.40 9.93
N LYS A 25 -14.92 7.77 8.64
CA LYS A 25 -14.86 6.83 7.50
C LYS A 25 -13.45 6.67 6.94
N HIS A 26 -12.42 7.14 7.65
CA HIS A 26 -11.05 7.04 7.20
C HIS A 26 -10.67 5.60 6.85
N LYS A 27 -9.69 5.47 5.96
CA LYS A 27 -9.03 4.20 5.67
C LYS A 27 -7.65 4.20 6.31
N THR A 28 -7.26 3.09 6.90
CA THR A 28 -5.91 2.86 7.43
C THR A 28 -5.04 2.29 6.32
N ILE A 29 -3.97 3.00 5.99
CA ILE A 29 -2.95 2.50 5.07
C ILE A 29 -2.00 1.63 5.87
N VAL A 30 -1.78 0.39 5.43
CA VAL A 30 -0.89 -0.55 6.10
C VAL A 30 0.10 -1.15 5.13
N ALA A 31 1.26 -1.57 5.63
CA ALA A 31 2.21 -2.40 4.88
C ALA A 31 2.58 -3.64 5.68
N ARG A 32 2.98 -4.69 4.96
CA ARG A 32 3.54 -5.90 5.54
C ARG A 32 4.94 -5.62 6.07
N CYS A 33 5.25 -6.20 7.23
CA CYS A 33 6.55 -6.14 7.86
C CYS A 33 6.99 -7.57 8.25
N LEU A 34 8.30 -7.82 8.33
CA LEU A 34 8.85 -9.13 8.69
C LEU A 34 8.73 -9.38 10.19
N THR A 35 8.88 -8.33 10.99
CA THR A 35 8.73 -8.36 12.45
C THR A 35 7.83 -7.20 12.89
N GLU A 36 7.88 -6.85 14.17
CA GLU A 36 7.18 -5.68 14.69
C GLU A 36 7.86 -4.35 14.35
N ASN A 37 9.07 -4.39 13.77
CA ASN A 37 9.86 -3.21 13.46
C ASN A 37 9.37 -2.52 12.16
N LEU A 38 9.39 -1.19 12.16
CA LEU A 38 9.07 -0.39 10.98
C LEU A 38 10.12 -0.57 9.88
N ASP A 39 11.38 -0.70 10.26
CA ASP A 39 12.52 -0.76 9.33
C ASP A 39 12.50 -2.01 8.44
N ASP A 40 11.69 -3.00 8.80
CA ASP A 40 11.52 -4.24 8.03
C ASP A 40 10.21 -4.30 7.24
N CYS A 41 9.47 -3.18 7.17
CA CYS A 41 8.29 -3.12 6.32
C CYS A 41 8.67 -3.13 4.84
N ASP A 42 8.14 -4.11 4.10
CA ASP A 42 8.48 -4.41 2.71
C ASP A 42 8.43 -3.15 1.82
N ILE A 43 7.44 -2.29 2.03
CA ILE A 43 7.24 -1.10 1.21
C ILE A 43 8.30 -0.01 1.46
N LEU A 44 8.76 0.12 2.71
CA LEU A 44 9.74 1.14 3.09
C LEU A 44 11.13 0.73 2.61
N GLN A 45 11.46 -0.57 2.73
CA GLN A 45 12.67 -1.13 2.12
C GLN A 45 12.69 -0.92 0.61
N GLN A 46 11.58 -1.24 -0.08
CA GLN A 46 11.46 -0.99 -1.52
C GLN A 46 11.65 0.46 -1.91
N ILE A 47 11.19 1.42 -1.09
CA ILE A 47 11.38 2.86 -1.33
C ILE A 47 12.83 3.29 -1.10
N ASN A 48 13.47 2.76 -0.06
CA ASN A 48 14.87 3.04 0.27
C ASN A 48 15.83 2.51 -0.81
N ASP A 49 15.46 1.43 -1.50
CA ASP A 49 16.23 0.84 -2.60
C ASP A 49 16.09 1.61 -3.93
N LEU A 50 15.21 2.62 -4.01
CA LEU A 50 15.03 3.43 -5.22
C LEU A 50 16.12 4.50 -5.36
N GLU A 51 16.34 4.94 -6.61
CA GLU A 51 17.08 6.18 -6.85
C GLU A 51 16.37 7.36 -6.17
N LEU A 52 17.15 8.35 -5.71
CA LEU A 52 16.66 9.47 -4.90
C LEU A 52 15.43 10.18 -5.49
N GLY A 53 15.40 10.35 -6.81
CA GLY A 53 14.28 10.99 -7.51
C GLY A 53 12.97 10.18 -7.43
N ASP A 54 13.09 8.86 -7.55
CA ASP A 54 11.96 7.93 -7.46
C ASP A 54 11.54 7.69 -6.01
N ALA A 55 12.49 7.57 -5.07
CA ALA A 55 12.19 7.53 -3.65
C ALA A 55 11.36 8.75 -3.22
N LYS A 56 11.77 9.96 -3.63
CA LYS A 56 11.02 11.18 -3.37
C LYS A 56 9.63 11.18 -4.00
N ALA A 57 9.50 10.65 -5.22
CA ALA A 57 8.20 10.51 -5.88
C ALA A 57 7.29 9.51 -5.15
N ALA A 58 7.83 8.39 -4.68
CA ALA A 58 7.11 7.40 -3.88
C ALA A 58 6.60 8.01 -2.57
N LEU A 59 7.47 8.68 -1.81
CA LEU A 59 7.11 9.35 -0.56
C LEU A 59 6.05 10.44 -0.77
N THR A 60 6.17 11.24 -1.84
CA THR A 60 5.14 12.23 -2.21
C THR A 60 3.79 11.57 -2.48
N ALA A 61 3.79 10.43 -3.16
CA ALA A 61 2.56 9.67 -3.42
C ALA A 61 1.95 9.11 -2.13
N LEU A 62 2.78 8.62 -1.20
CA LEU A 62 2.32 8.14 0.11
C LEU A 62 1.74 9.27 0.95
N VAL A 63 2.37 10.45 0.99
CA VAL A 63 1.83 11.63 1.71
C VAL A 63 0.40 11.92 1.24
N LYS A 64 0.20 12.05 -0.09
CA LYS A 64 -1.14 12.30 -0.64
C LYS A 64 -2.10 11.15 -0.36
N LEU A 65 -1.64 9.89 -0.46
CA LEU A 65 -2.48 8.72 -0.17
C LEU A 65 -2.96 8.70 1.27
N ILE A 66 -2.10 9.02 2.24
CA ILE A 66 -2.44 9.09 3.67
C ILE A 66 -3.47 10.19 3.91
N GLN A 67 -3.29 11.38 3.34
CA GLN A 67 -4.27 12.48 3.43
C GLN A 67 -5.63 12.09 2.85
N VAL A 68 -5.64 11.47 1.66
CA VAL A 68 -6.87 11.01 1.00
C VAL A 68 -7.55 9.92 1.83
N ALA A 69 -6.78 8.97 2.35
CA ALA A 69 -7.29 7.90 3.20
C ALA A 69 -7.90 8.44 4.50
N ALA A 70 -7.26 9.45 5.13
CA ALA A 70 -7.77 10.12 6.31
C ALA A 70 -9.11 10.83 6.07
N SER A 71 -9.37 11.33 4.86
CA SER A 71 -10.65 11.98 4.52
C SER A 71 -11.84 11.00 4.56
N GLY A 72 -11.62 9.72 4.31
CA GLY A 72 -12.67 8.69 4.19
C GLY A 72 -13.53 8.80 2.93
N LEU A 73 -13.23 9.73 2.03
CA LEU A 73 -13.89 9.87 0.74
C LEU A 73 -13.31 8.89 -0.31
N PRO A 74 -14.05 8.57 -1.39
CA PRO A 74 -13.54 7.75 -2.48
C PRO A 74 -12.25 8.30 -3.10
N PHE A 75 -11.31 7.42 -3.43
CA PHE A 75 -10.02 7.81 -4.03
C PHE A 75 -10.21 8.53 -5.37
N THR A 76 -11.27 8.19 -6.11
CA THR A 76 -11.67 8.83 -7.38
C THR A 76 -11.98 10.32 -7.24
N ASN A 77 -12.23 10.83 -6.04
CA ASN A 77 -12.45 12.27 -5.83
C ASN A 77 -11.14 13.07 -5.86
N PHE A 78 -9.99 12.42 -5.70
CA PHE A 78 -8.68 13.07 -5.57
C PHE A 78 -7.66 12.63 -6.62
N TYR A 79 -7.94 11.52 -7.29
CA TYR A 79 -7.10 10.94 -8.32
C TYR A 79 -7.90 10.79 -9.60
N ASP A 80 -7.33 11.26 -10.70
CA ASP A 80 -7.85 10.94 -12.03
C ASP A 80 -7.60 9.46 -12.39
N GLU A 81 -8.26 8.99 -13.44
CA GLU A 81 -8.15 7.61 -13.91
C GLU A 81 -6.73 7.23 -14.34
N LYS A 82 -5.86 8.17 -14.70
CA LYS A 82 -4.45 7.88 -15.03
C LYS A 82 -3.61 7.72 -13.76
N GLN A 83 -3.96 8.44 -12.70
CA GLN A 83 -3.28 8.41 -11.41
C GLN A 83 -3.65 7.16 -10.61
N CYS A 84 -4.93 6.84 -10.46
CA CYS A 84 -5.38 5.73 -9.64
C CYS A 84 -6.34 4.80 -10.40
N HIS A 85 -5.90 3.58 -10.69
CA HIS A 85 -6.74 2.57 -11.34
C HIS A 85 -6.34 1.12 -11.00
N GLU A 86 -7.26 0.19 -11.28
CA GLU A 86 -7.00 -1.24 -11.28
C GLU A 86 -5.88 -1.59 -12.29
N THR A 87 -4.79 -2.19 -11.80
CA THR A 87 -3.64 -2.55 -12.63
C THR A 87 -3.51 -4.05 -12.89
N HIS A 88 -4.15 -4.88 -12.06
CA HIS A 88 -4.13 -6.33 -12.17
C HIS A 88 -5.34 -6.92 -11.45
N SER A 89 -5.91 -7.99 -11.98
CA SER A 89 -6.92 -8.79 -11.32
C SER A 89 -6.66 -10.27 -11.52
N PHE A 90 -7.02 -11.07 -10.52
CA PHE A 90 -6.77 -12.50 -10.48
C PHE A 90 -7.82 -13.21 -9.64
N THR A 91 -7.99 -14.51 -9.88
CA THR A 91 -8.92 -15.35 -9.12
C THR A 91 -8.16 -16.11 -8.05
N TYR A 92 -8.68 -16.11 -6.82
CA TYR A 92 -8.19 -16.91 -5.71
C TYR A 92 -9.37 -17.33 -4.83
N ASN A 93 -9.39 -18.56 -4.31
CA ASN A 93 -10.50 -19.09 -3.49
C ASN A 93 -11.91 -18.77 -4.06
N HIS A 94 -12.07 -18.97 -5.38
CA HIS A 94 -13.31 -18.70 -6.13
C HIS A 94 -13.80 -17.24 -6.13
N LYS A 95 -12.97 -16.28 -5.73
CA LYS A 95 -13.26 -14.83 -5.76
C LYS A 95 -12.27 -14.10 -6.67
N ILE A 96 -12.73 -13.03 -7.32
CA ILE A 96 -11.88 -12.14 -8.10
C ILE A 96 -11.34 -11.05 -7.17
N TYR A 97 -10.02 -10.91 -7.12
CA TYR A 97 -9.32 -9.87 -6.39
C TYR A 97 -8.69 -8.86 -7.35
N LYS A 98 -8.68 -7.59 -6.94
CA LYS A 98 -8.23 -6.46 -7.75
C LYS A 98 -7.10 -5.73 -7.03
N VAL A 99 -5.98 -5.59 -7.72
CA VAL A 99 -4.86 -4.76 -7.27
C VAL A 99 -4.94 -3.42 -7.99
N TRP A 100 -4.90 -2.37 -7.20
CA TRP A 100 -4.92 -1.00 -7.66
C TRP A 100 -3.52 -0.42 -7.68
N ARG A 101 -3.36 0.66 -8.43
CA ARG A 101 -2.08 1.36 -8.56
C ARG A 101 -2.32 2.84 -8.45
N LEU A 102 -1.52 3.49 -7.61
CA LEU A 102 -1.29 4.93 -7.61
C LEU A 102 -0.02 5.25 -8.41
N ARG A 103 -0.10 6.19 -9.34
CA ARG A 103 1.03 6.67 -10.15
C ARG A 103 1.44 8.07 -9.72
N GLN A 104 2.73 8.26 -9.47
CA GLN A 104 3.36 9.56 -9.29
C GLN A 104 4.65 9.60 -10.12
N ARG A 105 4.67 10.43 -11.16
CA ARG A 105 5.74 10.43 -12.19
C ARG A 105 5.89 9.02 -12.80
N ASP A 106 7.08 8.44 -12.68
CA ASP A 106 7.39 7.09 -13.15
C ASP A 106 7.34 6.04 -12.04
N VAL A 107 6.99 6.45 -10.82
CA VAL A 107 6.76 5.53 -9.70
C VAL A 107 5.30 5.08 -9.66
N ARG A 108 5.12 3.79 -9.38
CA ARG A 108 3.83 3.13 -9.24
C ARG A 108 3.79 2.43 -7.89
N ILE A 109 2.93 2.88 -7.00
CA ILE A 109 2.65 2.21 -5.73
C ILE A 109 1.40 1.37 -5.93
N THR A 110 1.49 0.06 -5.70
CA THR A 110 0.35 -0.84 -5.82
C THR A 110 -0.25 -1.14 -4.46
N PHE A 111 -1.57 -1.27 -4.40
CA PHE A 111 -2.29 -1.54 -3.16
C PHE A 111 -3.53 -2.40 -3.38
N PHE A 112 -3.98 -3.01 -2.30
CA PHE A 112 -5.16 -3.86 -2.25
C PHE A 112 -6.15 -3.29 -1.23
N HIS A 113 -7.43 -3.21 -1.61
CA HIS A 113 -8.50 -2.87 -0.68
C HIS A 113 -8.87 -4.12 0.11
N CYS A 114 -8.46 -4.15 1.37
CA CYS A 114 -8.82 -5.20 2.32
C CYS A 114 -10.29 -5.06 2.76
N GLU A 115 -10.81 -6.06 3.47
CA GLU A 115 -12.10 -5.92 4.14
C GLU A 115 -12.07 -4.80 5.19
N GLY A 116 -13.21 -4.12 5.37
CA GLY A 116 -13.33 -3.00 6.28
C GLY A 116 -12.66 -1.72 5.78
N LYS A 117 -11.90 -1.06 6.66
CA LYS A 117 -11.29 0.26 6.41
C LYS A 117 -9.79 0.16 6.12
N THR A 118 -9.29 -0.98 5.67
CA THR A 118 -7.85 -1.19 5.51
C THR A 118 -7.42 -1.18 4.04
N VAL A 119 -6.28 -0.57 3.76
CA VAL A 119 -5.63 -0.56 2.44
C VAL A 119 -4.21 -1.08 2.60
N LEU A 120 -3.95 -2.26 2.04
CA LEU A 120 -2.64 -2.89 2.07
C LEU A 120 -1.78 -2.37 0.91
N LEU A 121 -0.68 -1.70 1.23
CA LEU A 121 0.40 -1.44 0.27
C LEU A 121 1.09 -2.75 -0.06
N THR A 122 1.27 -3.02 -1.35
CA THR A 122 1.83 -4.30 -1.82
C THR A 122 3.26 -4.12 -2.34
N HIS A 123 3.47 -3.21 -3.29
CA HIS A 123 4.80 -3.00 -3.89
C HIS A 123 4.96 -1.56 -4.41
N VAL A 124 6.22 -1.18 -4.62
CA VAL A 124 6.62 -0.01 -5.41
C VAL A 124 7.37 -0.48 -6.65
N PHE A 125 6.94 0.02 -7.81
CA PHE A 125 7.60 -0.25 -9.09
C PHE A 125 7.99 1.05 -9.78
N VAL A 126 9.22 1.12 -10.28
CA VAL A 126 9.64 2.16 -11.23
C VAL A 126 9.23 1.74 -12.64
N LYS A 127 8.68 2.68 -13.40
CA LYS A 127 8.21 2.46 -14.76
C LYS A 127 9.40 2.35 -15.71
N HIS A 128 9.93 1.14 -15.84
CA HIS A 128 10.84 0.80 -16.95
C HIS A 128 10.11 0.29 -18.20
N LYS A 129 8.86 -0.19 -18.04
CA LYS A 129 7.98 -0.69 -19.11
C LYS A 129 6.52 -0.30 -18.85
N ASP A 130 5.73 -0.19 -19.92
CA ASP A 130 4.34 0.27 -19.82
C ASP A 130 3.44 -0.68 -19.03
N LYS A 131 3.66 -1.99 -19.13
CA LYS A 131 2.85 -3.03 -18.49
C LYS A 131 3.63 -3.77 -17.40
N LEU A 132 2.91 -4.29 -16.40
CA LEU A 132 3.45 -5.22 -15.43
C LEU A 132 3.95 -6.49 -16.13
N THR A 133 5.14 -6.94 -15.78
CA THR A 133 5.68 -8.23 -16.19
C THR A 133 4.94 -9.37 -15.49
N ASN A 134 5.03 -10.60 -16.02
CA ASN A 134 4.44 -11.78 -15.36
C ASN A 134 5.02 -11.99 -13.95
N LYS A 135 6.32 -11.71 -13.76
CA LYS A 135 6.96 -11.76 -12.44
C LYS A 135 6.33 -10.76 -11.47
N GLN A 136 6.14 -9.51 -11.90
CA GLN A 136 5.49 -8.50 -11.05
C GLN A 136 4.04 -8.87 -10.71
N LYS A 137 3.28 -9.41 -11.67
CA LYS A 137 1.93 -9.91 -11.40
C LYS A 137 1.95 -11.02 -10.36
N ALA A 138 2.83 -12.01 -10.50
CA ALA A 138 2.98 -13.08 -9.53
C ALA A 138 3.32 -12.56 -8.12
N MET A 139 4.24 -11.59 -8.00
CA MET A 139 4.58 -10.96 -6.72
C MET A 139 3.37 -10.24 -6.09
N LEU A 140 2.59 -9.51 -6.89
CA LEU A 140 1.36 -8.85 -6.41
C LEU A 140 0.33 -9.87 -5.93
N GLU A 141 0.12 -10.94 -6.69
CA GLU A 141 -0.79 -12.00 -6.30
C GLU A 141 -0.35 -12.69 -5.01
N GLU A 142 0.93 -13.02 -4.88
CA GLU A 142 1.48 -13.69 -3.70
C GLU A 142 1.29 -12.86 -2.43
N GLN A 143 1.57 -11.54 -2.48
CA GLN A 143 1.35 -10.67 -1.34
C GLN A 143 -0.13 -10.63 -0.92
N VAL A 144 -1.05 -10.51 -1.89
CA VAL A 144 -2.49 -10.46 -1.60
C VAL A 144 -3.01 -11.82 -1.11
N LYS A 145 -2.58 -12.94 -1.71
CA LYS A 145 -2.95 -14.30 -1.28
C LYS A 145 -2.47 -14.56 0.15
N THR A 146 -1.23 -14.20 0.46
CA THR A 146 -0.66 -14.35 1.81
C THR A 146 -1.46 -13.55 2.84
N TYR A 147 -1.84 -12.31 2.53
CA TYR A 147 -2.73 -11.52 3.38
C TYR A 147 -4.09 -12.20 3.58
N ILE A 148 -4.73 -12.68 2.51
CA ILE A 148 -6.05 -13.33 2.57
C ILE A 148 -5.99 -14.58 3.45
N ASP A 149 -4.97 -15.41 3.26
CA ASP A 149 -4.81 -16.65 4.02
C ASP A 149 -4.58 -16.35 5.51
N ALA A 150 -3.70 -15.39 5.81
CA ALA A 150 -3.45 -14.96 7.19
C ALA A 150 -4.70 -14.35 7.83
N SER A 151 -5.45 -13.51 7.10
CA SER A 151 -6.68 -12.90 7.59
C SER A 151 -7.74 -13.95 7.88
N THR A 152 -7.89 -14.95 7.01
CA THR A 152 -8.86 -16.04 7.17
C THR A 152 -8.54 -16.92 8.38
N GLN A 153 -7.25 -17.07 8.68
CA GLN A 153 -6.76 -17.85 9.82
C GLN A 153 -6.67 -17.04 11.12
N GLY A 154 -7.01 -15.75 11.11
CA GLY A 154 -6.89 -14.87 12.29
C GLY A 154 -5.44 -14.59 12.72
N LEU A 155 -4.48 -14.66 11.77
CA LEU A 155 -3.04 -14.49 12.03
C LEU A 155 -2.51 -13.07 11.75
N VAL A 156 -3.40 -12.15 11.35
CA VAL A 156 -3.03 -10.76 11.07
C VAL A 156 -2.92 -9.98 12.37
N GLN A 157 -1.78 -9.33 12.58
CA GLN A 157 -1.57 -8.41 13.70
C GLN A 157 -1.22 -7.03 13.15
N ILE A 158 -2.04 -6.04 13.49
CA ILE A 158 -1.78 -4.64 13.15
C ILE A 158 -1.04 -4.00 14.32
N ILE A 159 0.16 -3.50 14.04
CA ILE A 159 1.01 -2.80 14.99
C ILE A 159 0.75 -1.31 14.82
N GLU A 160 0.22 -0.70 15.87
CA GLU A 160 0.00 0.73 15.94
C GLU A 160 1.31 1.44 16.27
N SER A 161 1.56 2.60 15.65
CA SER A 161 2.65 3.48 16.07
C SER A 161 2.41 3.90 17.52
N LYS A 162 3.40 3.66 18.39
CA LYS A 162 3.33 4.13 19.79
C LYS A 162 3.32 5.66 19.76
N LYS A 163 2.27 6.25 20.34
CA LYS A 163 2.15 7.70 20.57
C LYS A 163 3.25 8.23 21.48
#